data_AF-A0A954RTU1-F1
#
_entry.id   AF-A0A954RTU1-F1
#
_cell.length_a   1.000
_cell.length_b   1.000
_cell.length_c   1.000
_cell.angle_alpha   90.00
_cell.angle_beta   90.00
_cell.angle_gamma   90.00
#
_symmetry.space_group_name_H-M   'P 1'
#
loop_
_entity.id
_entity.type
_entity.pdbx_description
1 polymer ?
#
loop_
_entity_poly.entity_id
_entity_poly.type
_entity_poly.pdbx_seq_one_letter_code
_entity_poly.pdbx_strand_id
1 'polypeptide(L)'
;MNRWQQLFDKIALPYVDDPRRVSLPNQQTFDEFEERTSITLPSSYCEFMSFFGPGEIAGEFRLLGPGYANSNTDLESFNSWFQKGIRRSRTAEQFEDPDLAKRMIIFCLTFRGDYFSWDPEDVTDSSANEYSIHLLRHEMDATELIAHSFADFVSNICLGDGYFEKYSLTGDRTLEGPREVFEHALGKRRKKD
;
A
#
# COMPACT_ATOMS: atom_id res chain seq x y z
N MET A 1 14.19 -19.18 6.59
CA MET A 1 13.43 -18.84 5.37
C MET A 1 12.63 -17.58 5.68
N ASN A 2 12.80 -16.51 4.91
CA ASN A 2 12.11 -15.23 5.14
C ASN A 2 10.59 -15.42 4.88
N ARG A 3 9.71 -14.76 5.66
CA ARG A 3 8.24 -14.80 5.49
C ARG A 3 7.80 -14.46 4.07
N TRP A 4 8.49 -13.52 3.42
CA TRP A 4 8.18 -13.09 2.07
C TRP A 4 8.57 -14.13 1.02
N GLN A 5 9.58 -14.97 1.31
CA GLN A 5 9.89 -16.11 0.45
C GLN A 5 8.77 -17.14 0.47
N GLN A 6 8.22 -17.46 1.66
CA GLN A 6 7.09 -18.38 1.76
C GLN A 6 5.86 -17.86 1.00
N LEU A 7 5.67 -16.54 1.00
CA LEU A 7 4.62 -15.89 0.24
C LEU A 7 4.88 -15.95 -1.27
N PHE A 8 6.11 -15.61 -1.67
CA PHE A 8 6.58 -15.66 -3.06
C PHE A 8 6.37 -17.04 -3.66
N ASP A 9 6.68 -18.10 -2.91
CA ASP A 9 6.54 -19.49 -3.37
C ASP A 9 5.07 -19.90 -3.58
N LYS A 10 4.11 -19.16 -3.01
CA LYS A 10 2.68 -19.44 -3.10
C LYS A 10 1.94 -18.57 -4.11
N ILE A 11 2.43 -17.37 -4.38
CA ILE A 11 1.75 -16.40 -5.24
C ILE A 11 2.26 -16.48 -6.68
N ALA A 12 1.35 -16.45 -7.64
CA ALA A 12 1.69 -16.36 -9.07
C ALA A 12 2.19 -14.96 -9.45
N LEU A 13 3.29 -14.92 -10.22
CA LEU A 13 3.92 -13.69 -10.70
C LEU A 13 3.92 -13.67 -12.24
N PRO A 14 2.88 -13.12 -12.90
CA PRO A 14 2.74 -13.18 -14.35
C PRO A 14 3.79 -12.37 -15.13
N TYR A 15 4.65 -11.59 -14.46
CA TYR A 15 5.58 -10.65 -15.09
C TYR A 15 7.01 -10.65 -14.49
N VAL A 16 7.48 -11.79 -13.94
CA VAL A 16 8.83 -11.86 -13.32
C VAL A 16 9.94 -11.40 -14.27
N ASP A 17 9.86 -11.80 -15.54
CA ASP A 17 10.86 -11.51 -16.57
C ASP A 17 10.50 -10.32 -17.48
N ASP A 18 9.49 -9.51 -17.12
CA ASP A 18 9.09 -8.38 -17.95
C ASP A 18 10.13 -7.26 -17.89
N PRO A 19 10.78 -6.89 -19.01
CA PRO A 19 11.79 -5.83 -19.02
C PRO A 19 11.22 -4.44 -18.72
N ARG A 20 9.90 -4.28 -18.68
CA ARG A 20 9.22 -3.05 -18.28
C ARG A 20 9.06 -2.95 -16.77
N ARG A 21 9.35 -4.00 -16.00
CA ARG A 21 9.25 -3.98 -14.55
C ARG A 21 10.10 -2.85 -13.97
N VAL A 22 9.52 -2.12 -13.01
CA VAL A 22 10.27 -1.08 -12.30
C VAL A 22 11.35 -1.70 -11.41
N SER A 23 12.48 -1.00 -11.24
CA SER A 23 13.57 -1.47 -10.39
C SER A 23 13.13 -1.59 -8.93
N LEU A 24 13.44 -2.72 -8.28
CA LEU A 24 13.12 -2.92 -6.87
C LEU A 24 13.81 -1.87 -5.98
N PRO A 25 13.13 -1.30 -4.97
CA PRO A 25 13.76 -0.44 -3.99
C PRO A 25 14.76 -1.23 -3.15
N ASN A 26 15.88 -0.60 -2.81
CA ASN A 26 16.89 -1.15 -1.91
C ASN A 26 17.02 -0.27 -0.66
N GLN A 27 17.91 -0.63 0.25
CA GLN A 27 18.12 0.12 1.49
C GLN A 27 18.40 1.60 1.24
N GLN A 28 19.24 1.93 0.25
CA GLN A 28 19.52 3.33 -0.08
C GLN A 28 18.25 4.08 -0.53
N THR A 29 17.37 3.44 -1.30
CA THR A 29 16.08 4.05 -1.69
C THR A 29 15.20 4.34 -0.47
N PHE A 30 15.21 3.46 0.53
CA PHE A 30 14.48 3.69 1.78
C PHE A 30 15.11 4.83 2.57
N ASP A 31 16.41 4.78 2.81
CA ASP A 31 17.13 5.81 3.57
C ASP A 31 16.92 7.22 2.95
N GLU A 32 17.02 7.34 1.63
CA GLU A 32 16.78 8.61 0.91
C GLU A 32 15.32 9.09 1.00
N PHE A 33 14.36 8.17 1.10
CA PHE A 33 12.96 8.51 1.33
C PHE A 33 12.76 8.99 2.77
N GLU A 34 13.27 8.26 3.75
CA GLU A 34 13.12 8.58 5.18
C GLU A 34 13.80 9.91 5.53
N GLU A 35 15.02 10.14 5.02
CA GLU A 35 15.76 11.40 5.24
C GLU A 35 14.97 12.60 4.70
N ARG A 36 14.41 12.48 3.50
CA ARG A 36 13.72 13.58 2.81
C ARG A 36 12.33 13.86 3.36
N THR A 37 11.62 12.82 3.82
CA THR A 37 10.24 12.94 4.29
C THR A 37 10.13 13.02 5.81
N SER A 38 11.19 12.65 6.54
CA SER A 38 11.20 12.45 7.99
C SER A 38 10.18 11.40 8.47
N ILE A 39 9.79 10.48 7.58
CA ILE A 39 8.91 9.35 7.89
C ILE A 39 9.78 8.09 7.93
N THR A 40 9.74 7.36 9.04
CA THR A 40 10.36 6.03 9.11
C THR A 40 9.38 4.99 8.54
N LEU A 41 9.88 4.12 7.67
CA LEU A 41 9.09 3.08 7.02
C LEU A 41 9.02 1.82 7.90
N PRO A 42 7.89 1.10 7.91
CA PRO A 42 7.81 -0.18 8.60
C PRO A 42 8.79 -1.20 8.03
N SER A 43 9.46 -1.93 8.91
CA SER A 43 10.48 -2.91 8.51
C SER A 43 9.88 -3.98 7.60
N SER A 44 8.68 -4.47 7.91
CA SER A 44 8.03 -5.49 7.08
C SER A 44 7.61 -4.96 5.70
N TYR A 45 7.30 -3.67 5.59
CA TYR A 45 7.06 -3.02 4.30
C TYR A 45 8.34 -2.90 3.47
N CYS A 46 9.45 -2.45 4.08
CA CYS A 46 10.75 -2.37 3.39
C CYS A 46 11.19 -3.74 2.88
N GLU A 47 11.08 -4.77 3.71
CA GLU A 47 11.35 -6.15 3.29
C GLU A 47 10.47 -6.57 2.11
N PHE A 48 9.16 -6.36 2.17
CA PHE A 48 8.25 -6.69 1.07
C PHE A 48 8.65 -5.96 -0.22
N MET A 49 8.92 -4.66 -0.12
CA MET A 49 9.29 -3.82 -1.26
C MET A 49 10.61 -4.27 -1.89
N SER A 50 11.60 -4.68 -1.10
CA SER A 50 12.85 -5.22 -1.64
C SER A 50 12.70 -6.57 -2.34
N PHE A 51 11.66 -7.35 -2.03
CA PHE A 51 11.40 -8.63 -2.70
C PHE A 51 10.46 -8.48 -3.91
N PHE A 52 9.30 -7.85 -3.71
CA PHE A 52 8.24 -7.74 -4.71
C PHE A 52 8.23 -6.39 -5.43
N GLY A 53 8.60 -5.32 -4.73
CA GLY A 53 8.45 -3.96 -5.19
C GLY A 53 6.99 -3.51 -5.19
N PRO A 54 6.70 -2.32 -5.75
CA PRO A 54 5.33 -1.87 -5.91
C PRO A 54 4.61 -2.71 -6.98
N GLY A 55 3.29 -2.77 -6.86
CA GLY A 55 2.48 -3.65 -7.68
C GLY A 55 1.08 -3.80 -7.13
N GLU A 56 0.39 -4.84 -7.55
CA GLU A 56 -0.99 -5.13 -7.17
C GLU A 56 -1.09 -6.55 -6.62
N ILE A 57 -1.59 -6.70 -5.39
CA ILE A 57 -1.91 -8.02 -4.81
C ILE A 57 -3.36 -8.34 -5.14
N ALA A 58 -3.61 -9.58 -5.57
CA ALA A 58 -4.94 -10.12 -5.82
C ALA A 58 -5.78 -9.37 -6.86
N GLY A 59 -5.16 -8.53 -7.69
CA GLY A 59 -5.86 -7.69 -8.67
C GLY A 59 -6.68 -6.55 -8.05
N GLU A 60 -6.48 -6.25 -6.76
CA GLU A 60 -7.27 -5.25 -6.03
C GLU A 60 -6.38 -4.27 -5.26
N PHE A 61 -5.37 -4.79 -4.54
CA PHE A 61 -4.58 -3.99 -3.59
C PHE A 61 -3.31 -3.46 -4.24
N ARG A 62 -3.37 -2.23 -4.76
CA ARG A 62 -2.21 -1.57 -5.36
C ARG A 62 -1.31 -0.98 -4.28
N LEU A 63 -0.10 -1.50 -4.16
CA LEU A 63 0.94 -1.00 -3.25
C LEU A 63 1.81 0.05 -3.93
N LEU A 64 2.03 1.16 -3.23
CA LEU A 64 2.97 2.20 -3.59
C LEU A 64 4.36 1.89 -3.01
N GLY A 65 5.42 2.25 -3.72
CA GLY A 65 6.82 2.10 -3.30
C GLY A 65 7.56 3.44 -3.36
N PRO A 66 8.62 3.67 -2.57
CA PRO A 66 9.42 4.89 -2.70
C PRO A 66 10.39 4.83 -3.89
N GLY A 67 10.76 5.99 -4.42
CA GLY A 67 11.85 6.13 -5.39
C GLY A 67 11.42 6.01 -6.86
N TYR A 68 10.14 6.20 -7.17
CA TYR A 68 9.63 6.09 -8.55
C TYR A 68 9.21 7.44 -9.11
N ALA A 69 9.40 7.62 -10.43
CA ALA A 69 8.99 8.86 -11.10
C ALA A 69 7.49 8.93 -11.42
N ASN A 70 6.73 7.85 -11.19
CA ASN A 70 5.32 7.76 -11.54
C ASN A 70 4.46 7.94 -10.28
N SER A 71 3.63 8.98 -10.23
CA SER A 71 2.74 9.26 -9.10
C SER A 71 1.77 8.13 -8.75
N ASN A 72 1.47 7.23 -9.69
CA ASN A 72 0.58 6.07 -9.45
C ASN A 72 1.31 4.86 -8.84
N THR A 73 2.60 5.00 -8.56
CA THR A 73 3.48 3.94 -8.05
C THR A 73 4.36 4.48 -6.92
N ASP A 74 4.68 5.77 -6.96
CA ASP A 74 5.55 6.44 -6.01
C ASP A 74 4.82 6.88 -4.75
N LEU A 75 5.28 6.38 -3.62
CA LEU A 75 4.73 6.64 -2.30
C LEU A 75 4.74 8.14 -1.96
N GLU A 76 5.86 8.81 -2.21
CA GLU A 76 6.04 10.23 -1.86
C GLU A 76 5.17 11.13 -2.73
N SER A 77 5.22 10.95 -4.05
CA SER A 77 4.47 11.76 -5.01
C SER A 77 2.97 11.63 -4.77
N PHE A 78 2.50 10.41 -4.49
CA PHE A 78 1.09 10.17 -4.18
C PHE A 78 0.68 10.88 -2.89
N ASN A 79 1.42 10.71 -1.79
CA ASN A 79 1.11 11.36 -0.52
C ASN A 79 1.21 12.88 -0.60
N SER A 80 2.16 13.43 -1.35
CA SER A 80 2.24 14.87 -1.62
C SER A 80 1.00 15.40 -2.33
N TRP A 81 0.48 14.65 -3.31
CA TRP A 81 -0.76 14.99 -3.99
C TRP A 81 -1.98 14.87 -3.06
N PHE A 82 -2.09 13.75 -2.34
CA PHE A 82 -3.18 13.47 -1.41
C PHE A 82 -3.29 14.54 -0.31
N GLN A 83 -2.17 14.87 0.34
CA GLN A 83 -2.10 15.89 1.37
C GLN A 83 -2.42 17.29 0.84
N LYS A 84 -2.04 17.62 -0.40
CA LYS A 84 -2.48 18.86 -1.06
C LYS A 84 -3.99 18.85 -1.34
N GLY A 85 -4.56 17.69 -1.68
CA GLY A 85 -6.00 17.50 -1.81
C GLY A 85 -6.71 17.80 -0.50
N ILE A 86 -6.36 17.09 0.57
CA ILE A 86 -6.91 17.27 1.92
C ILE A 86 -6.83 18.72 2.39
N ARG A 87 -5.75 19.44 2.10
CA ARG A 87 -5.59 20.86 2.48
C ARG A 87 -6.43 21.84 1.65
N ARG A 88 -6.76 21.48 0.41
CA ARG A 88 -7.46 22.36 -0.55
C ARG A 88 -8.97 22.21 -0.48
N SER A 89 -9.46 20.99 -0.33
CA SER A 89 -10.85 20.76 0.01
C SER A 89 -11.01 20.96 1.50
N ARG A 90 -12.13 21.50 1.98
CA ARG A 90 -12.47 21.51 3.43
C ARG A 90 -12.69 20.08 4.00
N THR A 91 -12.16 19.07 3.34
CA THR A 91 -12.41 17.63 3.57
C THR A 91 -11.74 17.09 4.82
N ALA A 92 -10.62 17.66 5.28
CA ALA A 92 -10.02 17.21 6.54
C ALA A 92 -11.03 17.28 7.69
N GLU A 93 -11.82 18.35 7.76
CA GLU A 93 -12.87 18.57 8.75
C GLU A 93 -14.12 17.71 8.55
N GLN A 94 -14.22 17.05 7.39
CA GLN A 94 -15.31 16.10 7.13
C GLN A 94 -15.01 14.76 7.81
N PHE A 95 -13.74 14.39 7.96
CA PHE A 95 -13.37 13.16 8.68
C PHE A 95 -13.78 13.21 10.15
N GLU A 96 -14.19 12.06 10.68
CA GLU A 96 -14.50 11.88 12.10
C GLU A 96 -13.30 12.24 13.00
N ASP A 97 -12.10 11.91 12.55
CA ASP A 97 -10.82 12.35 13.13
C ASP A 97 -10.00 13.15 12.11
N PRO A 98 -10.14 14.49 12.09
CA PRO A 98 -9.40 15.36 11.19
C PRO A 98 -7.88 15.34 11.41
N ASP A 99 -7.42 15.04 12.62
CA ASP A 99 -5.99 15.07 12.93
C ASP A 99 -5.31 13.79 12.44
N LEU A 100 -5.97 12.65 12.61
CA LEU A 100 -5.58 11.40 11.98
C LEU A 100 -5.48 11.54 10.45
N ALA A 101 -6.52 12.10 9.80
CA ALA A 101 -6.52 12.28 8.35
C ALA A 101 -5.35 13.13 7.82
N LYS A 102 -4.87 14.11 8.60
CA LYS A 102 -3.73 14.97 8.21
C LYS A 102 -2.37 14.28 8.32
N ARG A 103 -2.22 13.30 9.20
CA ARG A 103 -0.94 12.62 9.44
C ARG A 103 -0.81 11.26 8.75
N MET A 104 -1.93 10.70 8.28
CA MET A 104 -1.97 9.44 7.56
C MET A 104 -1.07 9.42 6.32
N ILE A 105 -0.35 8.31 6.15
CA ILE A 105 0.50 8.03 5.00
C ILE A 105 -0.11 6.90 4.19
N ILE A 106 -0.68 7.22 3.03
CA ILE A 106 -1.31 6.24 2.13
C ILE A 106 -0.23 5.38 1.48
N PHE A 107 -0.32 4.07 1.64
CA PHE A 107 0.62 3.12 1.02
C PHE A 107 -0.07 2.13 0.07
N CYS A 108 -1.39 2.00 0.16
CA CYS A 108 -2.16 1.10 -0.70
C CYS A 108 -3.48 1.73 -1.15
N LEU A 109 -3.90 1.37 -2.36
CA LEU A 109 -5.15 1.78 -2.97
C LEU A 109 -5.93 0.57 -3.49
N THR A 110 -7.25 0.65 -3.48
CA THR A 110 -8.13 -0.31 -4.16
C THR A 110 -8.64 0.26 -5.49
N PHE A 111 -9.18 -0.59 -6.38
CA PHE A 111 -9.77 -0.11 -7.63
C PHE A 111 -11.06 0.69 -7.38
N ARG A 112 -11.68 0.48 -6.22
CA ARG A 112 -12.89 1.19 -5.77
C ARG A 112 -12.61 2.57 -5.19
N GLY A 113 -11.33 2.95 -5.09
CA GLY A 113 -10.92 4.25 -4.57
C GLY A 113 -10.76 4.28 -3.06
N ASP A 114 -10.74 3.13 -2.38
CA ASP A 114 -10.37 3.07 -0.97
C ASP A 114 -8.86 3.22 -0.80
N TYR A 115 -8.45 3.79 0.32
CA TYR A 115 -7.05 3.98 0.67
C TYR A 115 -6.72 3.26 1.97
N PHE A 116 -5.58 2.56 2.02
CA PHE A 116 -5.01 2.10 3.28
C PHE A 116 -3.79 2.92 3.64
N SER A 117 -3.71 3.28 4.92
CA SER A 117 -2.73 4.22 5.42
C SER A 117 -2.11 3.76 6.74
N TRP A 118 -0.85 4.12 6.95
CA TRP A 118 -0.25 4.08 8.29
C TRP A 118 -0.68 5.31 9.10
N ASP A 119 -0.85 5.12 10.40
CA ASP A 119 -0.81 6.21 11.39
C ASP A 119 0.57 6.22 12.09
N PRO A 120 1.49 7.14 11.71
CA PRO A 120 2.82 7.21 12.32
C PRO A 120 2.83 7.53 13.82
N GLU A 121 1.72 8.05 14.38
CA GLU A 121 1.61 8.33 15.82
C GLU A 121 1.12 7.11 16.62
N ASP A 122 0.55 6.10 15.97
CA ASP A 122 0.09 4.85 16.60
C ASP A 122 1.05 3.68 16.29
N VAL A 123 2.18 3.69 16.99
CA VAL A 123 3.24 2.67 16.88
C VAL A 123 2.80 1.37 17.57
N THR A 124 2.67 0.30 16.80
CA THR A 124 2.26 -1.02 17.27
C THR A 124 3.44 -1.94 17.60
N ASP A 125 4.58 -1.75 16.91
CA ASP A 125 5.87 -2.37 17.23
C ASP A 125 7.01 -1.39 16.98
N SER A 126 7.54 -0.81 18.06
CA SER A 126 8.62 0.18 17.99
C SER A 126 9.98 -0.41 17.57
N SER A 127 10.18 -1.72 17.70
CA SER A 127 11.44 -2.36 17.29
C SER A 127 11.52 -2.55 15.78
N ALA A 128 10.36 -2.65 15.13
CA ALA A 128 10.21 -2.84 13.69
C ALA A 128 9.64 -1.59 12.98
N ASN A 129 9.36 -0.51 13.72
CA ASN A 129 8.65 0.68 13.23
C ASN A 129 7.30 0.34 12.56
N GLU A 130 6.57 -0.63 13.12
CA GLU A 130 5.22 -0.94 12.63
C GLU A 130 4.21 0.03 13.23
N TYR A 131 3.20 0.35 12.42
CA TYR A 131 2.12 1.27 12.74
C TYR A 131 0.78 0.59 12.55
N SER A 132 -0.24 1.10 13.24
CA SER A 132 -1.63 0.78 12.91
C SER A 132 -1.96 1.17 11.48
N ILE A 133 -2.72 0.32 10.81
CA ILE A 133 -3.17 0.51 9.43
C ILE A 133 -4.66 0.75 9.42
N HIS A 134 -5.05 1.86 8.80
CA HIS A 134 -6.42 2.30 8.71
C HIS A 134 -6.92 2.28 7.26
N LEU A 135 -8.21 2.01 7.09
CA LEU A 135 -8.95 2.19 5.85
C LEU A 135 -9.61 3.56 5.84
N LEU A 136 -9.40 4.30 4.76
CA LEU A 136 -10.15 5.50 4.40
C LEU A 136 -11.01 5.14 3.19
N ARG A 137 -12.33 5.15 3.38
CA ARG A 137 -13.25 4.88 2.28
C ARG A 137 -13.55 6.16 1.54
N HIS A 138 -13.59 6.09 0.21
CA HIS A 138 -13.90 7.26 -0.62
C HIS A 138 -15.26 7.89 -0.28
N GLU A 139 -16.23 7.07 0.14
CA GLU A 139 -17.62 7.48 0.39
C GLU A 139 -17.93 7.74 1.87
N MET A 140 -17.02 7.41 2.78
CA MET A 140 -17.25 7.57 4.22
C MET A 140 -16.20 8.46 4.84
N ASP A 141 -16.66 9.41 5.61
CA ASP A 141 -15.86 10.31 6.42
C ASP A 141 -15.23 9.60 7.67
N ALA A 142 -15.32 8.27 7.77
CA ALA A 142 -14.81 7.52 8.90
C ALA A 142 -13.52 6.77 8.51
N THR A 143 -12.62 6.68 9.48
CA THR A 143 -11.42 5.84 9.38
C THR A 143 -11.63 4.57 10.19
N GLU A 144 -11.16 3.44 9.68
CA GLU A 144 -11.36 2.16 10.35
C GLU A 144 -10.03 1.44 10.55
N LEU A 145 -9.73 0.97 11.75
CA LEU A 145 -8.54 0.15 12.01
C LEU A 145 -8.69 -1.23 11.33
N ILE A 146 -7.70 -1.60 10.52
CA ILE A 146 -7.72 -2.81 9.69
C ILE A 146 -6.64 -3.82 10.09
N ALA A 147 -5.45 -3.36 10.44
CA ALA A 147 -4.33 -4.22 10.79
C ALA A 147 -3.37 -3.49 11.74
N HIS A 148 -2.55 -4.24 12.46
CA HIS A 148 -1.55 -3.69 13.37
C HIS A 148 -0.12 -3.71 12.82
N SER A 149 0.08 -4.17 11.59
CA SER A 149 1.37 -4.12 10.91
C SER A 149 1.18 -4.33 9.41
N PHE A 150 2.17 -3.95 8.61
CA PHE A 150 2.09 -4.20 7.17
C PHE A 150 2.05 -5.70 6.84
N ALA A 151 2.79 -6.52 7.58
CA ALA A 151 2.75 -7.97 7.41
C ALA A 151 1.37 -8.59 7.72
N ASP A 152 0.71 -8.10 8.77
CA ASP A 152 -0.66 -8.48 9.14
C ASP A 152 -1.65 -8.08 8.03
N PHE A 153 -1.54 -6.85 7.53
CA PHE A 153 -2.34 -6.37 6.40
C PHE A 153 -2.22 -7.29 5.17
N VAL A 154 -0.99 -7.59 4.71
CA VAL A 154 -0.82 -8.46 3.53
C VAL A 154 -1.41 -9.85 3.76
N SER A 155 -1.15 -10.45 4.92
CA SER A 155 -1.51 -11.85 5.18
C SER A 155 -3.01 -12.04 5.42
N ASN A 156 -3.63 -11.15 6.20
CA ASN A 156 -5.01 -11.34 6.65
C ASN A 156 -6.03 -10.53 5.83
N ILE A 157 -5.60 -9.44 5.19
CA ILE A 157 -6.49 -8.55 4.42
C ILE A 157 -6.33 -8.77 2.92
N CYS A 158 -5.11 -8.70 2.39
CA CYS A 158 -4.92 -8.81 0.94
C CYS A 158 -5.09 -10.25 0.43
N LEU A 159 -4.59 -11.22 1.19
CA LEU A 159 -4.55 -12.63 0.81
C LEU A 159 -5.48 -13.50 1.65
N GLY A 160 -5.87 -13.02 2.82
CA GLY A 160 -6.84 -13.67 3.69
C GLY A 160 -8.27 -13.27 3.35
N ASP A 161 -9.20 -13.79 4.15
CA ASP A 161 -10.63 -13.51 4.00
C ASP A 161 -11.03 -12.14 4.58
N GLY A 162 -10.11 -11.43 5.26
CA GLY A 162 -10.44 -10.25 6.08
C GLY A 162 -11.08 -9.09 5.32
N TYR A 163 -10.70 -8.82 4.07
CA TYR A 163 -11.37 -7.81 3.25
C TYR A 163 -12.75 -8.31 2.78
N PHE A 164 -12.85 -9.56 2.32
CA PHE A 164 -14.07 -10.09 1.71
C PHE A 164 -15.17 -10.44 2.73
N GLU A 165 -14.81 -11.00 3.89
CA GLU A 165 -15.73 -11.27 5.00
C GLU A 165 -16.32 -9.97 5.54
N LYS A 166 -15.46 -8.98 5.75
CA LYS A 166 -15.85 -7.70 6.36
C LYS A 166 -16.72 -6.86 5.43
N TYR A 167 -16.45 -6.89 4.14
CA TYR A 167 -17.17 -6.07 3.16
C TYR A 167 -18.21 -6.84 2.32
N SER A 168 -18.55 -8.07 2.73
CA SER A 168 -19.71 -8.85 2.27
C SER A 168 -19.93 -8.79 0.75
N LEU A 169 -18.95 -9.27 -0.03
CA LEU A 169 -19.14 -9.58 -1.46
C LEU A 169 -19.99 -10.86 -1.66
N THR A 170 -20.92 -11.15 -0.75
CA THR A 170 -21.76 -12.37 -0.71
C THR A 170 -22.80 -12.41 -1.83
N GLY A 171 -22.91 -11.38 -2.68
CA GLY A 171 -23.90 -11.29 -3.75
C GLY A 171 -23.44 -11.82 -5.11
N ASP A 172 -22.13 -11.90 -5.37
CA ASP A 172 -21.63 -12.38 -6.66
C ASP A 172 -20.24 -13.02 -6.50
N ARG A 173 -20.24 -14.31 -6.11
CA ARG A 173 -19.04 -15.14 -6.01
C ARG A 173 -18.33 -15.38 -7.36
N THR A 174 -18.79 -14.78 -8.45
CA THR A 174 -18.09 -14.79 -9.75
C THR A 174 -17.08 -13.65 -9.89
N LEU A 175 -17.11 -12.66 -9.01
CA LEU A 175 -15.97 -11.76 -8.77
C LEU A 175 -15.08 -12.45 -7.73
N GLU A 176 -14.24 -13.33 -8.27
CA GLU A 176 -13.32 -14.25 -7.59
C GLU A 176 -12.68 -13.61 -6.34
N GLY A 177 -12.60 -14.37 -5.24
CA GLY A 177 -11.92 -13.97 -4.00
C GLY A 177 -10.44 -13.60 -4.21
N PRO A 178 -9.66 -13.36 -3.14
CA PRO A 178 -8.29 -12.88 -3.28
C PRO A 178 -7.52 -13.85 -4.18
N ARG A 179 -7.18 -13.40 -5.38
CA ARG A 179 -6.35 -14.18 -6.29
C ARG A 179 -4.98 -14.27 -5.64
N GLU A 180 -4.41 -15.47 -5.56
CA GLU A 180 -3.00 -15.66 -5.18
C GLU A 180 -2.08 -15.21 -6.32
N VAL A 181 -2.20 -13.95 -6.72
CA VAL A 181 -1.48 -13.32 -7.84
C VAL A 181 -0.91 -11.99 -7.37
N PHE A 182 0.33 -11.71 -7.77
CA PHE A 182 0.93 -10.39 -7.61
C PHE A 182 1.42 -9.85 -8.95
N GLU A 183 0.93 -8.68 -9.34
CA GLU A 183 1.31 -8.01 -10.57
C GLU A 183 2.27 -6.86 -10.29
N HIS A 184 3.51 -6.95 -10.80
CA HIS A 184 4.49 -5.87 -10.64
C HIS A 184 4.04 -4.58 -11.32
N ALA A 185 4.35 -3.44 -10.71
CA ALA A 185 4.22 -2.15 -11.39
C ALA A 185 5.14 -2.11 -12.63
N LEU A 186 4.59 -1.59 -13.73
CA LEU A 186 5.30 -1.47 -15.01
C LEU A 186 5.68 -0.01 -15.29
N GLY A 187 6.89 0.19 -15.81
CA GLY A 187 7.38 1.47 -16.30
C GLY A 187 6.71 1.90 -17.61
N LYS A 188 6.74 3.21 -17.90
CA LYS A 188 6.26 3.76 -19.17
C LYS A 188 7.10 3.23 -20.34
N ARG A 189 6.47 2.86 -21.45
CA ARG A 189 7.17 2.73 -22.74
C ARG A 189 7.77 4.10 -23.08
N ARG A 190 9.10 4.21 -23.18
CA ARG A 190 9.71 5.31 -23.94
C ARG A 190 9.19 5.17 -25.37
N LYS A 191 8.37 6.11 -25.84
CA LYS A 191 8.17 6.27 -27.28
C LYS A 191 9.56 6.55 -27.85
N LYS A 192 10.05 5.66 -28.71
CA LYS A 192 11.17 5.98 -29.59
C LYS A 192 10.60 6.98 -30.60
N ASP A 193 10.97 8.24 -30.43
CA ASP A 193 10.97 9.21 -31.53
C ASP A 193 12.12 8.87 -32.49
#